data_AF-A0A4L8JFR2-F1
#
_entry.id   AF-A0A4L8JFR2-F1
#
_cell.length_a   1.000
_cell.length_b   1.000
_cell.length_c   1.000
_cell.angle_alpha   90.00
_cell.angle_beta   90.00
_cell.angle_gamma   90.00
#
_symmetry.space_group_name_H-M   'P 1'
#
loop_
_entity.id
_entity.type
_entity.pdbx_description
1 polymer ?
#
loop_
_entity_poly.entity_id
_entity_poly.type
_entity_poly.pdbx_seq_one_letter_code
_entity_poly.pdbx_strand_id
1 'polypeptide(L)'
;MKQGLLNILSELMERKLFSYIPIFEAELERMLRPYDVFEKVSWQFLKKMSVFLQTKGSNQKEIERFIQSLQVLENPQLTSLFELRFQQYKELID
;
A
#
# COMPACT_ATOMS: atom_id res chain seq x y z
N MET A 1 2.09 -7.30 -15.12
CA MET A 1 3.44 -6.97 -14.63
C MET A 1 3.41 -5.98 -13.46
N LYS A 2 2.83 -4.77 -13.58
CA LYS A 2 2.72 -3.79 -12.46
C LYS A 2 2.01 -4.34 -11.22
N GLN A 3 0.87 -5.01 -11.41
CA GLN A 3 0.17 -5.72 -10.34
C GLN A 3 1.05 -6.79 -9.66
N GLY A 4 1.90 -7.48 -10.43
CA GLY A 4 2.86 -8.44 -9.89
C GLY A 4 3.87 -7.77 -8.95
N LEU A 5 4.38 -6.59 -9.31
CA LEU A 5 5.28 -5.80 -8.46
C LEU A 5 4.57 -5.32 -7.19
N LEU A 6 3.34 -4.83 -7.28
CA LEU A 6 2.54 -4.46 -6.10
C LEU A 6 2.34 -5.65 -5.14
N ASN A 7 2.06 -6.84 -5.69
CA ASN A 7 1.91 -8.06 -4.90
C ASN A 7 3.23 -8.47 -4.23
N ILE A 8 4.37 -8.40 -4.94
CA ILE A 8 5.69 -8.68 -4.37
C ILE A 8 6.00 -7.69 -3.25
N LEU A 9 5.78 -6.39 -3.46
CA LEU A 9 5.99 -5.36 -2.44
C LEU A 9 5.15 -5.64 -1.19
N SER A 10 3.88 -5.99 -1.37
CA SER A 10 2.99 -6.38 -0.28
C SER A 10 3.50 -7.59 0.50
N GLU A 11 3.93 -8.66 -0.19
CA GLU A 11 4.46 -9.89 0.41
C GLU A 11 5.77 -9.61 1.19
N LEU A 12 6.67 -8.81 0.63
CA LEU A 12 7.92 -8.43 1.31
C LEU A 12 7.64 -7.68 2.61
N MET A 13 6.64 -6.78 2.62
CA MET A 13 6.21 -6.08 3.83
C MET A 13 5.67 -7.04 4.89
N GLU A 14 4.79 -7.97 4.50
CA GLU A 14 4.22 -8.98 5.41
C GLU A 14 5.30 -9.85 6.05
N ARG A 15 6.35 -10.20 5.28
CA ARG A 15 7.52 -10.96 5.74
C ARG A 15 8.57 -10.12 6.46
N LYS A 16 8.35 -8.80 6.63
CA LYS A 16 9.29 -7.85 7.24
C LYS A 16 10.65 -7.77 6.50
N LEU A 17 10.66 -8.05 5.20
CA LEU A 17 11.83 -8.03 4.31
C LEU A 17 12.05 -6.64 3.67
N PHE A 18 12.10 -5.59 4.50
CA PHE A 18 12.14 -4.20 4.05
C PHE A 18 13.37 -3.83 3.21
N SER A 19 14.50 -4.51 3.42
CA SER A 19 15.74 -4.26 2.67
C SER A 19 15.62 -4.55 1.17
N TYR A 20 14.65 -5.38 0.76
CA TYR A 20 14.43 -5.74 -0.65
C TYR A 20 13.44 -4.82 -1.35
N ILE A 21 12.62 -4.07 -0.61
CA ILE A 21 11.57 -3.20 -1.15
C ILE A 21 12.11 -2.20 -2.19
N PRO A 22 13.24 -1.49 -1.97
CA PRO A 22 13.72 -0.47 -2.91
C PRO A 22 13.96 -0.99 -4.34
N ILE A 23 14.33 -2.27 -4.50
CA ILE A 23 14.59 -2.88 -5.81
C ILE A 23 13.30 -2.95 -6.63
N PHE A 24 12.21 -3.41 -6.02
CA PHE A 24 10.92 -3.58 -6.69
C PHE A 24 10.15 -2.26 -6.81
N GLU A 25 10.34 -1.35 -5.85
CA GLU A 25 9.82 0.01 -5.88
C GLU A 25 10.36 0.77 -7.10
N ALA A 26 11.68 0.78 -7.31
CA ALA A 26 12.30 1.47 -8.43
C ALA A 26 11.77 0.97 -9.79
N GLU A 27 11.57 -0.36 -9.92
CA GLU A 27 11.01 -0.94 -11.14
C GLU A 27 9.54 -0.59 -11.33
N LEU A 28 8.73 -0.61 -10.25
CA LEU A 28 7.33 -0.20 -10.32
C LEU A 28 7.21 1.27 -10.73
N GLU A 29 7.96 2.16 -10.10
CA GLU A 29 7.91 3.61 -10.38
C GLU A 29 8.33 3.94 -11.82
N ARG A 30 9.31 3.21 -12.37
CA ARG A 30 9.71 3.32 -13.78
C ARG A 30 8.58 2.95 -14.76
N MET A 31 7.71 2.03 -14.36
CA MET A 31 6.60 1.54 -15.18
C MET A 31 5.31 2.35 -15.05
N LEU A 32 5.14 3.11 -13.97
CA LEU A 32 3.92 3.90 -13.73
C LEU A 32 3.79 5.06 -14.73
N ARG A 33 2.60 5.20 -15.28
CA ARG A 33 2.18 6.23 -16.23
C ARG A 33 1.13 7.14 -15.60
N PRO A 34 0.89 8.35 -16.16
CA PRO A 34 -0.15 9.27 -15.68
C PRO A 34 -1.49 8.59 -15.38
N TYR A 35 -1.97 7.74 -16.30
CA TYR A 35 -3.29 7.11 -16.25
C TYR A 35 -3.37 5.79 -15.47
N ASP A 36 -2.27 5.30 -14.89
CA ASP A 36 -2.28 4.10 -14.04
C ASP A 36 -2.83 4.44 -12.64
N VAL A 37 -4.07 4.92 -12.57
CA VAL A 37 -4.68 5.48 -11.36
C VAL A 37 -4.76 4.41 -10.27
N PHE A 38 -5.21 3.21 -10.62
CA PHE A 38 -5.32 2.10 -9.67
C PHE A 38 -3.95 1.75 -9.08
N GLU A 39 -2.96 1.48 -9.92
CA GLU A 39 -1.63 1.09 -9.46
C GLU A 39 -0.96 2.19 -8.64
N LYS A 40 -1.16 3.47 -8.99
CA LYS A 40 -0.64 4.59 -8.20
C LYS A 40 -1.28 4.67 -6.83
N VAL A 41 -2.61 4.53 -6.76
CA VAL A 41 -3.34 4.56 -5.50
C VAL A 41 -2.96 3.38 -4.61
N SER A 42 -2.86 2.16 -5.18
CA SER A 42 -2.34 0.98 -4.49
C SER A 42 -0.90 1.16 -4.01
N TRP A 43 -0.04 1.78 -4.82
CA TRP A 43 1.33 2.05 -4.44
C TRP A 43 1.42 3.05 -3.27
N GLN A 44 0.65 4.13 -3.30
CA GLN A 44 0.59 5.09 -2.21
C GLN A 44 0.07 4.47 -0.91
N PHE A 45 -0.91 3.56 -1.00
CA PHE A 45 -1.36 2.77 0.14
C PHE A 45 -0.22 1.92 0.72
N LEU A 46 0.49 1.14 -0.11
CA LEU A 46 1.59 0.28 0.32
C LEU A 46 2.74 1.09 0.95
N LYS A 47 3.08 2.28 0.44
CA LYS A 47 4.06 3.16 1.08
C LYS A 47 3.66 3.53 2.52
N LYS A 48 2.39 3.87 2.73
CA LYS A 48 1.88 4.17 4.08
C LYS A 48 1.90 2.94 4.98
N MET A 49 1.60 1.75 4.44
CA MET A 49 1.71 0.47 5.18
C MET A 49 3.16 0.16 5.57
N SER A 50 4.11 0.41 4.68
CA SER A 50 5.53 0.23 4.98
C SER A 50 5.98 1.08 6.18
N VAL A 51 5.56 2.36 6.22
CA VAL A 51 5.80 3.23 7.38
C VAL A 51 5.09 2.69 8.62
N PHE A 52 3.81 2.33 8.50
CA PHE A 52 3.02 1.78 9.60
C PHE A 52 3.69 0.58 10.28
N LEU A 53 4.19 -0.37 9.49
CA LEU A 53 4.89 -1.55 10.00
C LEU A 53 6.21 -1.20 10.68
N GLN A 54 7.00 -0.30 10.08
CA GLN A 54 8.31 0.08 10.60
C GLN A 54 8.23 0.96 11.85
N THR A 55 7.15 1.73 12.01
CA THR A 55 6.95 2.65 13.15
C THR A 55 5.96 2.15 14.19
N LYS A 56 5.54 0.87 14.09
CA LYS A 56 4.52 0.27 14.97
C LYS A 56 3.24 1.10 15.06
N GLY A 57 2.75 1.57 13.92
CA GLY A 57 1.44 2.19 13.78
C GLY A 57 1.37 3.69 13.98
N SER A 58 2.49 4.40 14.06
CA SER A 58 2.50 5.85 14.34
C SER A 58 1.69 6.70 13.34
N ASN A 59 1.53 6.23 12.10
CA ASN A 59 0.80 6.92 11.03
C ASN A 59 -0.63 6.40 10.80
N GLN A 60 -1.23 5.66 11.75
CA GLN A 60 -2.59 5.09 11.62
C GLN A 60 -3.62 6.11 11.11
N LYS A 61 -3.70 7.29 11.73
CA LYS A 61 -4.68 8.33 11.33
C LYS A 61 -4.49 8.83 9.91
N GLU A 62 -3.26 8.81 9.41
CA GLU A 62 -2.94 9.21 8.04
C GLU A 62 -3.48 8.19 7.02
N ILE A 63 -3.39 6.90 7.35
CA ILE A 63 -3.93 5.82 6.53
C ILE A 63 -5.45 5.88 6.48
N GLU A 64 -6.11 6.07 7.62
CA GLU A 64 -7.57 6.19 7.71
C GLU A 64 -8.07 7.36 6.85
N ARG A 65 -7.41 8.52 6.94
CA ARG A 65 -7.72 9.68 6.08
C ARG A 65 -7.46 9.40 4.61
N PHE A 66 -6.39 8.68 4.29
CA PHE A 66 -6.08 8.31 2.91
C PHE A 66 -7.21 7.44 2.33
N ILE A 67 -7.62 6.37 3.04
CA ILE A 67 -8.72 5.51 2.61
C ILE A 67 -10.01 6.32 2.44
N GLN A 68 -10.35 7.19 3.39
CA GLN A 68 -11.53 8.05 3.30
C GLN A 68 -11.49 8.96 2.07
N SER A 69 -10.31 9.52 1.73
CA SER A 69 -10.17 10.39 0.57
C SER A 69 -10.46 9.69 -0.77
N LEU A 70 -10.36 8.36 -0.82
CA LEU A 70 -10.63 7.58 -2.04
C LEU A 70 -12.13 7.40 -2.32
N GLN A 71 -13.02 7.78 -1.39
CA GLN A 71 -14.47 7.74 -1.62
C GLN A 71 -14.89 8.62 -2.81
N VAL A 72 -14.14 9.68 -3.12
CA VAL A 72 -14.36 10.55 -4.30
C VAL A 72 -14.22 9.81 -5.63
N LEU A 73 -13.56 8.64 -5.64
CA LEU A 73 -13.41 7.81 -6.84
C LEU A 73 -14.66 6.97 -7.15
N GLU A 74 -15.70 7.04 -6.30
CA GLU A 74 -16.97 6.30 -6.44
C GLU A 74 -16.77 4.79 -6.66
N ASN A 75 -15.68 4.25 -6.09
CA ASN A 75 -15.31 2.84 -6.17
C ASN A 75 -15.30 2.23 -4.75
N PRO A 76 -16.46 1.81 -4.22
CA PRO A 76 -16.56 1.28 -2.87
C PRO A 76 -15.76 -0.03 -2.69
N GLN A 77 -15.57 -0.81 -3.76
CA GLN A 77 -14.78 -2.04 -3.69
C GLN A 77 -13.29 -1.75 -3.38
N LEU A 78 -12.75 -0.67 -3.92
CA LEU A 78 -11.37 -0.24 -3.65
C LEU A 78 -11.19 0.18 -2.19
N THR A 79 -12.11 0.98 -1.64
CA THR A 79 -12.05 1.41 -0.24
C THR A 79 -12.17 0.22 0.69
N SER A 80 -13.13 -0.69 0.45
CA SER A 80 -13.30 -1.90 1.28
C SER A 80 -12.10 -2.82 1.21
N LEU A 81 -11.45 -2.93 0.03
CA LEU A 81 -10.21 -3.69 -0.10
C LEU A 81 -9.10 -3.10 0.78
N PHE A 82 -8.89 -1.78 0.75
CA PHE A 82 -7.84 -1.16 1.56
C PHE A 82 -8.14 -1.18 3.05
N GLU A 83 -9.40 -1.06 3.45
CA GLU A 83 -9.81 -1.25 4.84
C GLU A 83 -9.46 -2.66 5.33
N LEU A 84 -9.84 -3.69 4.56
CA LEU A 84 -9.53 -5.08 4.88
C LEU A 84 -8.01 -5.31 4.99
N ARG A 85 -7.25 -4.84 3.99
CA ARG A 85 -5.79 -4.96 4.01
C ARG A 85 -5.18 -4.23 5.20
N PHE A 86 -5.70 -3.05 5.55
CA PHE A 86 -5.22 -2.32 6.72
C PHE A 86 -5.45 -3.08 8.02
N GLN A 87 -6.61 -3.73 8.20
CA GLN A 87 -6.85 -4.59 9.36
C GLN A 87 -5.87 -5.77 9.40
N GLN A 88 -5.60 -6.41 8.27
CA GLN A 88 -4.60 -7.49 8.20
C GLN A 88 -3.19 -7.00 8.58
N TYR A 89 -2.78 -5.80 8.15
CA TYR A 89 -1.50 -5.23 8.56
C TYR A 89 -1.44 -4.87 10.06
N LYS A 90 -2.57 -4.54 10.69
CA LYS A 90 -2.63 -4.31 12.15
C LYS A 90 -2.26 -5.56 12.94
N GLU A 91 -2.63 -6.75 12.45
CA GLU A 91 -2.28 -8.03 13.08
C GLU A 91 -0.77 -8.35 13.02
N LEU A 92 0.02 -7.60 12.23
CA LEU A 92 1.45 -7.81 12.07
C LEU A 92 2.32 -6.92 12.98
N ILE A 93 1.71 -5.93 13.64
CA ILE A 93 2.37 -4.97 14.53
C ILE A 93 2.08 -5.27 16.01
N ASP A 94 2.53 -6.44 16.47
CA ASP A 94 2.73 -6.68 17.91
C ASP A 94 4.01 -5.97 18.43
#